data_AF-F3GFV1-F1
#
_entry.id   AF-F3GFV1-F1
#
_cell.length_a   1.000
_cell.length_b   1.000
_cell.length_c   1.000
_cell.angle_alpha   90.00
_cell.angle_beta   90.00
_cell.angle_gamma   90.00
#
_symmetry.space_group_name_H-M   'P 1'
#
loop_
_entity.id
_entity.type
_entity.pdbx_description
1 polymer ?
#
loop_
_entity_poly.entity_id
_entity_poly.type
_entity_poly.pdbx_seq_one_letter_code
_entity_poly.pdbx_strand_id
1 'polypeptide(L)' 'MKAIAYYQSLPISDVKSLQDIELPEPTAGDRDLLVEVKAISVNPVDTKIRQNVQPEDGAGKVLGWDVAG' A
#
# COMPACT_ATOMS: atom_id res chain seq x y z
N MET A 1 10.54 -1.55 -7.42
CA MET A 1 9.22 -1.10 -7.92
C MET A 1 8.75 0.16 -7.19
N LYS A 2 7.95 1.00 -7.87
CA LYS A 2 7.26 2.14 -7.23
C LYS A 2 6.06 1.62 -6.43
N ALA A 3 5.77 2.26 -5.31
CA ALA A 3 4.60 1.95 -4.48
C ALA A 3 4.08 3.21 -3.77
N ILE A 4 2.84 3.14 -3.29
CA ILE A 4 2.23 4.14 -2.41
C ILE A 4 2.07 3.52 -1.02
N ALA A 5 2.59 4.19 0.01
CA ALA A 5 2.55 3.69 1.38
C ALA A 5 2.28 4.80 2.39
N TYR A 6 1.98 4.40 3.63
CA TYR A 6 1.95 5.29 4.77
C TYR A 6 2.82 4.75 5.90
N TYR A 7 3.42 5.66 6.67
CA TYR A 7 4.28 5.34 7.82
C TYR A 7 3.60 5.65 9.16
N GLN A 8 2.58 6.50 9.14
CA GLN A 8 1.80 6.88 10.31
C GLN A 8 0.33 6.99 9.93
N SER A 9 -0.55 6.54 10.81
CA SER A 9 -1.99 6.74 10.64
C SER A 9 -2.33 8.22 10.83
N LEU A 10 -2.62 8.91 9.73
CA LEU A 10 -2.87 10.35 9.69
C LEU A 10 -4.19 10.67 8.96
N PRO A 11 -4.82 11.84 9.24
CA PRO A 11 -5.93 12.35 8.44
C PRO A 11 -5.56 12.45 6.95
N ILE A 12 -6.51 12.23 6.02
CA ILE A 12 -6.22 12.28 4.57
C ILE A 12 -5.73 13.66 4.11
N SER A 13 -6.09 14.72 4.82
CA SER A 13 -5.62 16.08 4.53
C SER A 13 -4.15 16.30 4.90
N ASP A 14 -3.53 15.40 5.66
CA ASP A 14 -2.09 15.45 5.92
C ASP A 14 -1.33 14.95 4.69
N VAL A 15 -0.38 15.75 4.22
CA VAL A 15 0.45 15.43 3.05
C VAL A 15 1.31 14.18 3.22
N LYS A 16 1.54 13.72 4.46
CA LYS A 16 2.27 12.49 4.77
C LYS A 16 1.36 11.26 4.89
N SER A 17 0.04 11.43 4.72
CA SER A 17 -0.94 10.34 4.89
C SER A 17 -0.82 9.24 3.85
N LEU A 18 -0.26 9.54 2.67
CA LEU A 18 0.17 8.60 1.63
C LEU A 18 1.40 9.21 0.93
N GLN A 19 2.41 8.41 0.67
CA GLN A 19 3.70 8.83 0.11
C GLN A 19 4.14 7.88 -1.00
N ASP A 20 4.64 8.46 -2.10
CA ASP A 20 5.37 7.71 -3.12
C ASP A 20 6.69 7.18 -2.53
N ILE A 21 6.94 5.89 -2.71
CA ILE A 21 8.15 5.22 -2.24
C ILE A 21 8.71 4.26 -3.30
N GLU A 22 9.98 3.91 -3.15
CA GLU A 22 10.62 2.83 -3.90
C GLU A 22 10.85 1.63 -2.99
N LEU A 23 10.50 0.45 -3.47
CA LEU A 23 10.73 -0.83 -2.80
C LEU A 23 11.52 -1.76 -3.73
N PRO A 24 12.25 -2.76 -3.21
CA PRO A 24 12.76 -3.86 -4.01
C PRO A 24 11.63 -4.53 -4.80
N GLU A 25 11.93 -5.04 -5.99
CA GLU A 25 10.95 -5.82 -6.74
C GLU A 25 10.73 -7.18 -6.05
N PRO A 26 9.48 -7.58 -5.78
CA PRO A 26 9.21 -8.84 -5.11
C PRO A 26 9.47 -10.02 -6.04
N THR A 27 9.88 -11.14 -5.45
CA THR A 27 9.98 -12.42 -6.16
C THR A 27 8.81 -13.29 -5.71
N ALA A 28 8.04 -13.83 -6.66
CA ALA A 28 6.95 -14.74 -6.35
C ALA A 28 7.48 -16.08 -5.81
N GLY A 29 6.86 -16.60 -4.75
CA GLY A 29 7.10 -17.95 -4.26
C GLY A 29 6.37 -19.01 -5.11
N ASP A 30 6.47 -20.28 -4.70
CA ASP A 30 6.02 -21.45 -5.49
C ASP A 30 4.53 -21.41 -5.92
N ARG A 31 3.67 -20.68 -5.19
CA ARG A 31 2.22 -20.60 -5.46
C ARG A 31 1.70 -19.17 -5.59
N ASP A 32 2.60 -18.19 -5.66
CA ASP A 32 2.24 -16.80 -5.83
C ASP A 32 2.33 -16.40 -7.30
N LEU A 33 1.61 -15.34 -7.68
CA LEU A 33 1.76 -14.69 -8.98
C LEU A 33 2.38 -13.32 -8.77
N LEU A 34 3.39 -12.99 -9.58
CA LEU A 34 3.88 -11.62 -9.71
C LEU A 34 3.08 -10.93 -10.82
N VAL A 35 2.21 -9.99 -10.44
CA VAL A 35 1.31 -9.28 -11.35
C VAL A 35 1.85 -7.87 -11.61
N GLU A 36 1.97 -7.49 -12.88
CA GLU A 36 2.28 -6.11 -13.27
C GLU A 36 1.00 -5.25 -13.20
N VAL A 37 0.80 -4.57 -12.08
CA VAL A 37 -0.41 -3.78 -11.82
C VAL A 37 -0.64 -2.70 -12.87
N LYS A 38 -1.78 -2.75 -13.57
CA LYS A 38 -2.23 -1.70 -14.51
C LYS A 38 -3.24 -0.76 -13.88
N ALA A 39 -4.09 -1.27 -13.00
CA ALA A 39 -5.08 -0.47 -12.29
C ALA A 39 -5.44 -1.09 -10.93
N ILE A 40 -5.93 -0.23 -10.03
CA ILE A 40 -6.45 -0.57 -8.70
C ILE A 40 -7.77 0.17 -8.47
N SER A 41 -8.53 -0.25 -7.46
CA SER A 41 -9.69 0.48 -6.94
C SER A 41 -9.41 0.95 -5.50
N VAL A 42 -10.22 1.90 -5.00
CA VAL A 42 -10.20 2.32 -3.59
C VAL A 42 -11.52 1.94 -2.96
N ASN A 43 -11.46 1.17 -1.87
CA ASN A 43 -12.62 0.68 -1.14
C ASN A 43 -12.67 1.24 0.29
N PRO A 44 -13.81 1.11 1.01
CA PRO A 44 -13.90 1.52 2.41
C PRO A 44 -12.90 0.83 3.34
N VAL A 45 -12.40 -0.36 2.99
CA VAL A 45 -11.36 -1.03 3.80
C VAL A 45 -10.03 -0.30 3.73
N ASP A 46 -9.66 0.27 2.58
CA ASP A 46 -8.43 1.04 2.42
C ASP A 46 -8.41 2.23 3.38
N THR A 47 -9.51 2.97 3.46
CA THR A 47 -9.61 4.13 4.35
C THR A 47 -9.62 3.71 5.82
N LYS A 48 -10.37 2.65 6.16
CA LYS A 48 -10.44 2.12 7.54
C LYS A 48 -9.09 1.63 8.02
N ILE A 49 -8.34 0.88 7.22
CA ILE A 49 -7.02 0.39 7.62
C ILE A 49 -6.05 1.55 7.74
N ARG A 50 -5.99 2.45 6.74
CA ARG A 50 -5.08 3.59 6.79
C ARG A 50 -5.32 4.51 7.99
N GLN A 51 -6.59 4.68 8.41
CA GLN A 51 -6.96 5.53 9.55
C GLN A 51 -6.80 4.89 10.92
N ASN A 52 -6.81 3.55 11.01
CA ASN A 52 -6.90 2.87 12.31
C ASN A 52 -5.74 1.92 12.60
N VAL A 53 -4.88 1.63 11.63
CA VAL A 53 -3.75 0.69 11.80
C VAL A 53 -2.44 1.44 11.64
N GLN A 54 -1.70 1.58 12.73
CA GLN A 54 -0.34 2.13 12.74
C GLN A 54 0.65 1.09 12.20
N PRO A 55 1.46 1.41 11.17
CA PRO A 55 2.53 0.53 10.71
C PRO A 55 3.56 0.29 11.82
N GLU A 56 4.01 -0.96 11.94
CA GLU A 56 5.02 -1.37 12.91
C GLU A 56 6.43 -1.04 12.42
N ASP A 57 7.37 -0.90 13.36
CA ASP A 57 8.82 -0.78 13.11
C ASP A 57 9.26 0.31 12.12
N GLY A 58 8.43 1.35 11.95
CA GLY A 58 8.69 2.43 11.00
C GLY A 58 8.66 1.98 9.54
N ALA A 59 8.13 0.79 9.25
CA ALA A 59 7.97 0.29 7.89
C ALA A 59 6.83 1.01 7.18
N GLY A 60 6.99 1.20 5.86
CA GLY A 60 5.92 1.73 5.01
C GLY A 60 4.86 0.64 4.77
N LYS A 61 3.61 0.90 5.15
CA LYS A 61 2.50 -0.02 4.88
C LYS A 61 1.84 0.31 3.54
N VAL A 62 1.88 -0.65 2.62
CA VAL A 62 1.21 -0.59 1.31
C VAL A 62 -0.22 -1.14 1.46
N LEU A 63 -1.17 -0.50 0.79
CA LEU A 63 -2.60 -0.86 0.79
C LEU A 63 -3.05 -1.31 -0.61
N GLY A 64 -4.32 -1.68 -0.75
CA GLY A 64 -4.95 -2.12 -1.98
C GLY A 64 -5.49 -3.54 -1.85
N TRP A 65 -6.80 -3.70 -2.06
CA TRP A 65 -7.49 -5.00 -2.04
C TRP A 65 -8.07 -5.41 -3.41
N ASP A 66 -8.02 -4.53 -4.41
CA ASP A 66 -8.43 -4.80 -5.79
C ASP A 66 -7.29 -4.47 -6.75
N VAL A 67 -7.10 -5.34 -7.74
CA VAL A 67 -6.05 -5.20 -8.75
C VAL A 67 -6.48 -5.80 -10.09
N ALA A 68 -6.07 -5.16 -11.18
CA ALA A 68 -6.08 -5.75 -12.52
C ALA A 68 -4.75 -5.48 -13.22
N GLY A 69 -4.18 -6.51 -13.86
CA GLY A 69 -2.90 -6.48 -14.56
C GLY A 69 -2.56 -7.81 -15.20
#